data_AF-A0A5C9EFH4-F1
#
_entry.id   AF-A0A5C9EFH4-F1
#
_cell.length_a   1.000
_cell.length_b   1.000
_cell.length_c   1.000
_cell.angle_alpha   90.00
_cell.angle_beta   90.00
_cell.angle_gamma   90.00
#
_symmetry.space_group_name_H-M   'P 1'
#
loop_
_entity.id
_entity.type
_entity.pdbx_description
1 polymer ?
#
loop_
_entity_poly.entity_id
_entity_poly.type
_entity_poly.pdbx_seq_one_letter_code
_entity_poly.pdbx_strand_id
1 'polypeptide(L)'
;MIYDIYNQKDIDFLLYVFQSMKLLEDDYLGGSGTRGSGQIEFRDISINVKEEKYYNTGNYDEDLTNINGDAISVEKILGKFDSIKQSLIPLV
;
A
#
# COMPACT_ATOMS: atom_id res chain seq x y z
N MET A 1 2.02 5.54 4.87
CA MET A 1 1.87 6.37 3.66
C MET A 1 0.39 6.65 3.45
N ILE A 2 0.02 7.83 2.97
CA ILE A 2 -1.35 8.17 2.56
C ILE A 2 -1.36 8.22 1.02
N TYR A 3 -2.40 7.68 0.40
CA TYR A 3 -2.61 7.71 -1.04
C TYR A 3 -4.05 8.12 -1.30
N ASP A 4 -4.23 9.26 -1.95
CA ASP A 4 -5.55 9.81 -2.23
C ASP A 4 -6.10 9.24 -3.53
N ILE A 5 -7.37 8.85 -3.52
CA ILE A 5 -8.08 8.28 -4.67
C ILE A 5 -9.21 9.24 -5.03
N TYR A 6 -9.13 9.87 -6.19
CA TYR A 6 -10.15 10.81 -6.68
C TYR A 6 -11.05 10.17 -7.73
N ASN A 7 -10.54 9.17 -8.44
CA ASN A 7 -11.27 8.43 -9.45
C ASN A 7 -10.73 6.99 -9.57
N GLN A 8 -11.49 6.13 -10.25
CA GLN A 8 -11.18 4.70 -10.35
C GLN A 8 -9.81 4.40 -10.99
N LYS A 9 -9.31 5.28 -11.87
CA LYS A 9 -7.99 5.12 -12.51
C LYS A 9 -6.84 5.28 -11.52
N ASP A 10 -7.03 6.02 -10.43
CA ASP A 10 -6.00 6.17 -9.41
C ASP A 10 -5.74 4.82 -8.70
N ILE A 11 -6.74 3.93 -8.63
CA ILE A 11 -6.55 2.56 -8.13
C ILE A 11 -5.56 1.80 -9.03
N ASP A 12 -5.57 2.02 -10.35
CA ASP A 12 -4.60 1.41 -11.26
C ASP A 12 -3.18 1.91 -11.00
N PHE A 13 -3.04 3.19 -10.63
CA PHE A 13 -1.75 3.79 -10.34
C PHE A 13 -1.17 3.35 -8.99
N LEU A 14 -2.01 2.89 -8.06
CA LEU A 14 -1.55 2.31 -6.80
C LEU A 14 -0.63 1.09 -7.04
N LEU A 15 -0.81 0.35 -8.14
CA LEU A 15 0.08 -0.74 -8.54
C LEU A 15 1.53 -0.27 -8.64
N TYR A 16 1.76 0.91 -9.22
CA TYR A 16 3.10 1.44 -9.44
C TYR A 16 3.81 1.77 -8.12
N VAL A 17 3.06 2.09 -7.06
CA VAL A 17 3.65 2.30 -5.73
C VAL A 17 4.23 0.98 -5.20
N PHE A 18 3.44 -0.10 -5.22
CA PHE A 18 3.91 -1.41 -4.77
C PHE A 18 5.02 -1.97 -5.66
N GLN A 19 4.96 -1.77 -6.97
CA GLN A 19 6.05 -2.14 -7.88
C GLN A 19 7.33 -1.37 -7.55
N SER A 20 7.23 -0.07 -7.28
CA SER A 20 8.38 0.75 -6.87
C SER A 20 8.96 0.30 -5.52
N MET A 21 8.11 -0.11 -4.58
CA MET A 21 8.57 -0.72 -3.33
C MET A 21 9.34 -2.00 -3.60
N LYS A 22 8.85 -2.88 -4.48
CA LYS A 22 9.55 -4.12 -4.85
C LYS A 22 10.89 -3.84 -5.53
N LEU A 23 10.91 -2.88 -6.45
CA LEU A 23 12.16 -2.43 -7.08
C LEU A 23 13.18 -1.93 -6.06
N LEU A 24 12.72 -1.25 -5.00
CA LEU A 24 13.60 -0.79 -3.93
C LEU A 24 14.11 -1.93 -3.04
N GLU A 25 13.34 -3.01 -2.85
CA GLU A 25 13.83 -4.23 -2.15
C GLU A 25 14.91 -4.96 -2.97
N ASP A 26 14.80 -4.91 -4.30
CA ASP A 26 15.76 -5.50 -5.23
C ASP A 26 17.00 -4.59 -5.42
N ASP A 27 16.92 -3.32 -4.99
CA ASP A 27 18.01 -2.34 -4.98
C ASP A 27 18.44 -2.00 -3.53
N TYR A 28 19.24 -0.95 -3.35
CA TYR A 28 19.77 -0.53 -2.07
C TYR A 28 19.27 0.88 -1.70
N LEU A 29 18.74 1.02 -0.49
CA LEU A 29 18.41 2.30 0.11
C LEU A 29 19.65 2.91 0.80
N GLY A 30 20.22 3.96 0.23
CA GLY A 30 21.33 4.71 0.83
C GLY A 30 22.35 5.25 -0.19
N GLY A 31 23.29 6.08 0.27
CA GLY A 31 24.24 6.80 -0.59
C GLY A 31 25.62 6.16 -0.76
N SER A 32 25.90 5.02 -0.12
CA SER A 32 27.25 4.45 -0.01
C SER A 32 27.70 3.60 -1.21
N GLY A 33 26.88 3.52 -2.27
CA GLY A 33 27.21 2.78 -3.50
C GLY A 33 27.33 1.26 -3.31
N THR A 34 28.11 0.61 -4.17
CA THR A 34 28.20 -0.85 -4.43
C THR A 34 28.65 -1.75 -3.27
N ARG A 35 28.84 -1.22 -2.05
CA ARG A 35 29.38 -1.96 -0.90
C ARG A 35 28.31 -2.57 0.01
N GLY A 36 27.14 -2.91 -0.54
CA GLY A 36 26.16 -3.81 0.09
C GLY A 36 25.45 -3.30 1.35
N SER A 37 25.60 -2.01 1.71
CA SER A 37 24.88 -1.41 2.83
C SER A 37 23.61 -0.74 2.31
N GLY A 38 22.43 -1.29 2.64
CA GLY A 38 21.16 -0.65 2.30
C GLY A 38 20.10 -1.57 1.70
N GLN A 39 20.33 -2.88 1.61
CA GLN A 39 19.25 -3.79 1.22
C GLN A 39 18.15 -3.72 2.28
N ILE A 40 16.92 -3.54 1.83
CA ILE A 40 15.75 -3.45 2.70
C ILE A 40 14.70 -4.48 2.32
N GLU A 41 13.73 -4.67 3.21
CA GLU A 41 12.51 -5.42 2.94
C GLU A 41 11.34 -4.70 3.61
N PHE A 42 10.21 -4.62 2.92
CA PHE A 42 8.97 -4.14 3.52
C PHE A 42 8.15 -5.32 4.04
N ARG A 43 7.90 -5.30 5.35
CA ARG A 43 7.13 -6.34 6.04
C ARG A 43 5.87 -5.76 6.65
N ASP A 44 4.92 -6.65 6.94
CA ASP A 44 3.71 -6.35 7.70
C ASP A 44 2.90 -5.17 7.13
N ILE A 45 2.69 -5.15 5.81
CA ILE A 45 1.93 -4.09 5.14
C ILE A 45 0.43 -4.37 5.29
N SER A 46 -0.27 -3.46 5.96
CA SER A 46 -1.73 -3.36 5.99
C SER A 46 -2.21 -2.24 5.07
N ILE A 47 -3.26 -2.48 4.30
CA ILE A 47 -3.91 -1.44 3.50
C ILE A 47 -5.25 -1.12 4.16
N ASN A 48 -5.39 0.13 4.63
CA ASN A 48 -6.58 0.60 5.31
C ASN A 48 -7.20 1.76 4.55
N VAL A 49 -8.52 1.74 4.40
CA VAL A 49 -9.29 2.82 3.78
C VAL A 49 -9.80 3.77 4.84
N LYS A 50 -9.66 5.07 4.58
CA LYS A 50 -10.18 6.17 5.40
C LYS A 50 -11.32 6.84 4.66
N GLU A 51 -12.54 6.48 4.98
CA GLU A 51 -13.75 7.09 4.44
C GLU A 51 -14.06 8.41 5.16
N GLU A 52 -15.01 9.20 4.65
CA GLU A 52 -15.38 10.50 5.24
C GLU A 52 -15.68 10.41 6.75
N LYS A 53 -16.38 9.35 7.18
CA LYS A 53 -16.71 9.08 8.58
C LYS A 53 -15.48 9.09 9.51
N TYR A 54 -14.33 8.59 9.05
CA TYR A 54 -13.08 8.56 9.81
C TYR A 54 -12.66 9.97 10.27
N TYR A 55 -12.96 10.99 9.47
CA TYR A 55 -12.60 12.38 9.78
C TYR A 55 -13.68 13.12 10.59
N ASN A 56 -14.92 12.63 10.56
CA ASN A 56 -16.08 13.32 11.15
C ASN A 56 -16.41 12.83 12.57
N THR A 57 -16.07 11.59 12.93
CA THR A 57 -16.47 10.97 14.21
C THR A 57 -15.44 11.14 15.32
N GLY A 58 -14.16 11.34 14.97
CA GLY A 58 -13.04 11.33 15.92
C GLY A 58 -12.67 9.93 16.46
N ASN A 59 -13.36 8.87 16.03
CA ASN A 59 -13.08 7.46 16.38
C ASN A 59 -12.22 6.80 15.29
N TYR A 60 -10.93 7.15 15.29
CA TYR A 60 -10.02 6.79 14.19
C TYR A 60 -9.73 5.29 14.04
N ASP A 61 -9.78 4.49 15.11
CA ASP A 61 -9.46 3.05 15.00
C ASP A 61 -10.64 2.22 14.49
N GLU A 62 -11.88 2.59 14.84
CA GLU A 62 -13.09 1.86 14.46
C GLU A 62 -13.50 2.12 13.00
N ASP A 63 -13.11 3.28 12.46
CA ASP A 63 -13.48 3.72 11.11
C ASP A 63 -12.48 3.30 10.02
N LEU A 64 -11.45 2.52 10.37
CA LEU A 64 -10.49 1.96 9.42
C LEU A 64 -10.98 0.63 8.85
N THR A 65 -11.22 0.60 7.54
CA THR A 65 -11.52 -0.65 6.83
C THR A 65 -10.23 -1.24 6.27
N ASN A 66 -9.78 -2.37 6.82
CA ASN A 66 -8.66 -3.12 6.26
C ASN A 66 -9.11 -3.95 5.04
N ILE A 67 -8.43 -3.79 3.91
CA ILE A 67 -8.82 -4.41 2.63
C ILE A 67 -7.98 -5.63 2.22
N ASN A 68 -6.82 -5.86 2.86
CA ASN A 68 -5.95 -7.00 2.55
C ASN A 68 -5.98 -8.09 3.63
N GLY A 69 -6.77 -7.90 4.69
CA GLY A 69 -6.87 -8.80 5.83
C GLY A 69 -5.59 -8.77 6.65
N ASP A 70 -4.87 -9.88 6.65
CA ASP A 70 -3.59 -9.98 7.35
C ASP A 70 -2.54 -9.10 6.69
N ALA A 71 -1.63 -8.59 7.53
CA ALA A 71 -0.47 -7.85 7.07
C ALA A 71 0.44 -8.75 6.22
N ILE A 72 0.84 -8.29 5.03
CA ILE A 72 1.57 -9.10 4.04
C ILE A 72 2.77 -8.35 3.44
N SER A 73 3.65 -9.08 2.77
CA SER A 73 4.79 -8.51 2.03
C SER A 73 4.36 -7.87 0.71
N VAL A 74 5.23 -7.03 0.13
CA VAL A 74 4.99 -6.38 -1.17
C VAL A 74 4.74 -7.41 -2.28
N GLU A 75 5.52 -8.49 -2.31
CA GLU A 75 5.36 -9.56 -3.29
C GLU A 75 3.96 -10.20 -3.23
N LYS A 76 3.45 -10.45 -2.02
CA LYS A 76 2.09 -10.99 -1.83
C LYS A 76 1.02 -9.98 -2.23
N ILE A 77 1.24 -8.68 -1.99
CA ILE A 77 0.32 -7.62 -2.44
C ILE A 77 0.24 -7.61 -3.95
N LEU A 78 1.39 -7.62 -4.65
CA LEU A 78 1.45 -7.64 -6.10
C LEU A 78 0.74 -8.88 -6.68
N GLY A 79 0.96 -10.06 -6.07
CA GLY A 79 0.29 -11.30 -6.49
C GLY A 79 -1.23 -11.33 -6.24
N LYS A 80 -1.75 -10.45 -5.38
CA LYS A 80 -3.19 -10.34 -5.06
C LYS A 80 -3.79 -8.99 -5.50
N PHE A 81 -3.08 -8.22 -6.32
CA PHE A 81 -3.43 -6.83 -6.58
C PHE A 81 -4.81 -6.69 -7.25
N ASP A 82 -5.17 -7.60 -8.16
CA ASP A 82 -6.49 -7.58 -8.80
C ASP A 82 -7.63 -7.72 -7.78
N SER A 83 -7.49 -8.61 -6.80
CA SER A 83 -8.48 -8.77 -5.72
C SER A 83 -8.56 -7.52 -4.84
N ILE A 84 -7.42 -6.92 -4.50
CA ILE A 84 -7.36 -5.67 -3.73
C ILE A 84 -8.04 -4.53 -4.51
N LYS A 85 -7.76 -4.42 -5.81
CA LYS A 85 -8.38 -3.45 -6.70
C LYS A 85 -9.90 -3.60 -6.72
N GLN A 86 -10.41 -4.83 -6.85
CA GLN A 86 -11.87 -5.07 -6.82
C GLN A 86 -12.52 -4.65 -5.50
N SER A 87 -11.84 -4.79 -4.37
CA SER A 87 -12.33 -4.31 -3.07
C SER A 87 -12.35 -2.79 -2.94
N LEU A 88 -11.50 -2.07 -3.69
CA LEU A 88 -11.41 -0.61 -3.68
C LEU A 88 -12.40 0.07 -4.62
N ILE A 89 -12.76 -0.56 -5.74
CA ILE A 89 -13.66 0.02 -6.76
C ILE A 89 -15.00 0.52 -6.18
N PRO A 90 -15.69 -0.19 -5.28
CA PRO A 90 -16.97 0.27 -4.73
C PRO A 90 -16.86 1.50 -3.80
N LEU A 91 -15.65 1.89 -3.41
CA LEU A 91 -15.39 2.95 -2.44
C LEU A 91 -15.09 4.31 -3.12
N VAL A 92 -15.10 4.34 -4.45
CA VAL A 92 -14.78 5.50 -5.31
C VAL A 92 -15.97 5.84 -6.19
#